data_AF-A0A1Y3BGA9-F1
#
_entry.id   AF-A0A1Y3BGA9-F1
#
_cell.length_a   1.000
_cell.length_b   1.000
_cell.length_c   1.000
_cell.angle_alpha   90.00
_cell.angle_beta   90.00
_cell.angle_gamma   90.00
#
_symmetry.space_group_name_H-M   'P 1'
#
loop_
_entity.id
_entity.type
_entity.pdbx_description
1 polymer ?
#
loop_
_entity_poly.entity_id
_entity_poly.type
_entity_poly.pdbx_seq_one_letter_code
_entity_poly.pdbx_strand_id
1 'polypeptide(L)'
;EEVEEAVESIFEYSKDLKNKYENYKKLLVFPLYASLPTNEQVKVFQILPRHIRKVIVATNIAEASVTIPGVSYVIDCGFVKIPTDSLMVVPITKASAQQRSGRAGRTKSGYSFRLYTEEEFRKLADFTSPEIERVSLSSTILQLKALGIDNIVKFDFISPPPSRNIIAAFDVLFALKAIDNDGSLTDPLGMQMAEFPLNPTFSKMLLVSEQFGCSEEILTIASMLQVQNVFTYPHGQRAQQARRAKHNLSVEEGDLITYLNIYNQFMKSSQIRSWSDKNYLHYKGLLRAVEIRNRLKSLLHRFKIRLVSSTDVESILKCIVAGFFTNAAQLGEDGIYRTIRGNYELHIHPTSVLYTMRHLPKFVLFTEVIHTSKDYMKDISVIKPNWLYELAPHYYEFGTKK
;
A
#
# COMPACT_ATOMS: atom_id res chain seq x y z
N GLU A 1 -11.36 5.09 -1.24
CA GLU A 1 -11.86 6.17 -0.37
C GLU A 1 -12.40 7.31 -1.23
N GLU A 2 -11.54 8.15 -1.84
CA GLU A 2 -11.98 9.26 -2.73
C GLU A 2 -13.07 8.88 -3.76
N VAL A 3 -12.94 7.73 -4.41
CA VAL A 3 -13.96 7.24 -5.36
C VAL A 3 -15.30 6.95 -4.67
N GLU A 4 -15.27 6.32 -3.50
CA GLU A 4 -16.49 5.97 -2.75
C GLU A 4 -17.17 7.21 -2.19
N GLU A 5 -16.39 8.15 -1.62
CA GLU A 5 -16.92 9.44 -1.13
C GLU A 5 -17.59 10.24 -2.25
N ALA A 6 -16.98 10.26 -3.44
CA ALA A 6 -17.57 10.90 -4.60
C ALA A 6 -18.85 10.19 -5.08
N VAL A 7 -18.88 8.84 -5.03
CA VAL A 7 -20.09 8.06 -5.36
C VAL A 7 -21.22 8.40 -4.39
N GLU A 8 -20.96 8.43 -3.09
CA GLU A 8 -21.93 8.79 -2.05
C GLU A 8 -22.43 10.23 -2.23
N SER A 9 -21.52 11.18 -2.42
CA SER A 9 -21.87 12.60 -2.60
C SER A 9 -22.73 12.84 -3.85
N ILE A 10 -22.38 12.21 -4.97
CA ILE A 10 -23.18 12.29 -6.21
C ILE A 10 -24.55 11.64 -6.00
N PHE A 11 -24.60 10.51 -5.28
CA PHE A 11 -25.85 9.84 -5.00
C PHE A 11 -26.78 10.67 -4.10
N GLU A 12 -26.25 11.32 -3.06
CA GLU A 12 -27.03 12.24 -2.22
C GLU A 12 -27.56 13.42 -3.02
N TYR A 13 -26.69 14.11 -3.76
CA TYR A 13 -27.09 15.23 -4.62
C TYR A 13 -28.12 14.81 -5.68
N SER A 14 -28.05 13.57 -6.16
CA SER A 14 -29.01 13.04 -7.14
C SER A 14 -30.44 12.98 -6.60
N LYS A 15 -30.63 12.85 -5.28
CA LYS A 15 -31.95 12.85 -4.64
C LYS A 15 -32.58 14.24 -4.67
N ASP A 16 -31.79 15.28 -4.44
CA ASP A 16 -32.25 16.67 -4.47
C ASP A 16 -32.59 17.12 -5.88
N LEU A 17 -31.80 16.68 -6.87
CA LEU A 17 -32.03 16.98 -8.29
C LEU A 17 -33.38 16.47 -8.80
N LYS A 18 -33.88 15.36 -8.26
CA LYS A 18 -35.19 14.79 -8.63
C LYS A 18 -36.33 15.80 -8.44
N ASN A 19 -36.23 16.65 -7.42
CA ASN A 19 -37.27 17.62 -7.08
C ASN A 19 -37.12 18.94 -7.85
N LYS A 20 -35.97 19.16 -8.50
CA LYS A 20 -35.61 20.45 -9.13
C LYS A 20 -35.82 20.49 -10.65
N TYR A 21 -35.86 19.35 -11.33
CA TYR A 21 -35.94 19.28 -12.79
C TYR A 21 -37.02 18.30 -13.27
N GLU A 22 -37.96 18.79 -14.09
CA GLU A 22 -39.09 18.00 -14.62
C GLU A 22 -38.65 16.84 -15.55
N ASN A 23 -37.53 16.99 -16.27
CA ASN A 23 -36.97 15.99 -17.20
C ASN A 23 -35.80 15.18 -16.59
N TYR A 24 -35.86 14.89 -15.30
CA TYR A 24 -34.80 14.18 -14.59
C TYR A 24 -34.73 12.69 -15.01
N LYS A 25 -33.56 12.27 -15.50
CA LYS A 25 -33.22 10.85 -15.63
C LYS A 25 -32.64 10.35 -14.32
N LYS A 26 -33.15 9.23 -13.82
CA LYS A 26 -32.60 8.57 -12.62
C LYS A 26 -31.11 8.32 -12.82
N LEU A 27 -30.29 8.76 -11.87
CA LEU A 27 -28.85 8.50 -11.88
C LEU A 27 -28.55 7.18 -11.17
N LEU A 28 -27.72 6.35 -11.78
CA LEU A 28 -27.06 5.22 -11.12
C LEU A 28 -25.56 5.44 -11.17
N VAL A 29 -24.94 5.49 -10.00
CA VAL A 29 -23.52 5.81 -9.81
C VAL A 29 -22.78 4.52 -9.47
N PHE A 30 -21.67 4.25 -10.15
CA PHE A 30 -20.86 3.04 -9.93
C PHE A 30 -19.39 3.43 -9.66
N PRO A 31 -18.75 2.83 -8.64
CA PRO A 31 -17.30 2.95 -8.45
C PRO A 31 -16.54 2.04 -9.43
N LEU A 32 -15.33 2.46 -9.82
CA LEU A 32 -14.41 1.62 -10.59
C LEU A 32 -12.94 1.89 -10.22
N TYR A 33 -12.34 0.94 -9.49
CA TYR A 33 -10.93 0.99 -9.07
C TYR A 33 -10.35 -0.42 -8.88
N ALA A 34 -9.01 -0.53 -8.85
CA ALA A 34 -8.31 -1.81 -8.96
C ALA A 34 -8.65 -2.85 -7.87
N SER A 35 -8.86 -2.42 -6.63
CA SER A 35 -9.19 -3.31 -5.50
C SER A 35 -10.69 -3.66 -5.40
N LEU A 36 -11.54 -3.14 -6.28
CA LEU A 36 -12.96 -3.46 -6.32
C LEU A 36 -13.16 -4.93 -6.76
N PRO A 37 -14.03 -5.73 -6.11
CA PRO A 37 -14.28 -7.11 -6.52
C PRO A 37 -14.79 -7.24 -7.96
N THR A 38 -14.40 -8.30 -8.67
CA THR A 38 -14.73 -8.50 -10.09
C THR A 38 -16.23 -8.45 -10.38
N ASN A 39 -17.06 -9.03 -9.51
CA ASN A 39 -18.52 -9.01 -9.65
C ASN A 39 -19.11 -7.59 -9.58
N GLU A 40 -18.49 -6.68 -8.84
CA GLU A 40 -18.86 -5.26 -8.78
C GLU A 40 -18.30 -4.50 -9.99
N GLN A 41 -17.04 -4.76 -10.39
CA GLN A 41 -16.45 -4.17 -11.59
C GLN A 41 -17.28 -4.48 -12.84
N VAL A 42 -17.82 -5.69 -12.97
CA VAL A 42 -18.64 -6.08 -14.12
C VAL A 42 -19.94 -5.25 -14.25
N LYS A 43 -20.46 -4.69 -13.14
CA LYS A 43 -21.69 -3.89 -13.17
C LYS A 43 -21.57 -2.65 -14.06
N VAL A 44 -20.38 -2.06 -14.20
CA VAL A 44 -20.18 -0.86 -15.05
C VAL A 44 -20.44 -1.15 -16.53
N PHE A 45 -20.34 -2.40 -16.97
CA PHE A 45 -20.56 -2.82 -18.35
C PHE A 45 -22.02 -3.08 -18.68
N GLN A 46 -22.89 -3.18 -17.66
CA GLN A 46 -24.31 -3.40 -17.87
C GLN A 46 -24.91 -2.25 -18.69
N ILE A 47 -25.74 -2.62 -19.66
CA ILE A 47 -26.53 -1.67 -20.45
C ILE A 47 -27.78 -1.34 -19.64
N LEU A 48 -27.98 -0.05 -19.36
CA LEU A 48 -29.12 0.41 -18.58
C LEU A 48 -30.24 0.93 -19.48
N PRO A 49 -31.51 0.86 -19.03
CA PRO A 49 -32.65 1.46 -19.73
C PRO A 49 -32.47 2.96 -20.02
N ARG A 50 -33.06 3.47 -21.11
CA ARG A 50 -32.87 4.87 -21.59
C ARG A 50 -33.29 5.98 -20.61
N HIS A 51 -34.16 5.66 -19.64
CA HIS A 51 -34.62 6.59 -18.59
C HIS A 51 -33.62 6.70 -17.41
N ILE A 52 -32.59 5.86 -17.39
CA ILE A 52 -31.52 5.86 -16.38
C ILE A 52 -30.23 6.37 -17.03
N ARG A 53 -29.53 7.29 -16.36
CA ARG A 53 -28.19 7.72 -16.75
C ARG A 53 -27.16 7.06 -15.84
N LYS A 54 -26.22 6.37 -16.46
CA LYS A 54 -25.06 5.74 -15.80
C LYS A 54 -24.00 6.79 -15.53
N VAL A 55 -23.52 6.87 -14.30
CA VAL A 55 -22.37 7.67 -13.88
C VAL A 55 -21.32 6.72 -13.32
N ILE A 56 -20.08 6.84 -13.77
CA ILE A 56 -19.00 5.96 -13.34
C ILE A 56 -17.91 6.86 -12.78
N VAL A 57 -17.58 6.64 -11.51
CA VAL A 57 -16.47 7.31 -10.84
C VAL A 57 -15.30 6.35 -10.86
N ALA A 58 -14.27 6.68 -11.64
CA ALA A 58 -13.18 5.77 -11.94
C ALA A 58 -11.80 6.37 -11.65
N THR A 59 -10.88 5.49 -11.30
CA THR A 59 -9.43 5.77 -11.34
C THR A 59 -8.89 5.66 -12.78
N ASN A 60 -7.57 5.74 -12.95
CA ASN A 60 -6.89 5.55 -14.24
C ASN A 60 -7.15 4.16 -14.88
N ILE A 61 -7.79 3.21 -14.19
CA ILE A 61 -8.28 1.96 -14.79
C ILE A 61 -9.19 2.19 -16.02
N ALA A 62 -9.96 3.28 -16.03
CA ALA A 62 -10.81 3.65 -17.16
C ALA A 62 -10.04 4.34 -18.31
N GLU A 63 -8.80 4.79 -18.06
CA GLU A 63 -8.00 5.55 -19.02
C GLU A 63 -7.46 4.69 -20.16
N ALA A 64 -6.99 3.47 -19.86
CA ALA A 64 -6.35 2.57 -20.82
C ALA A 64 -7.10 1.24 -20.95
N SER A 65 -7.35 0.56 -19.83
CA SER A 65 -7.59 -0.89 -19.79
C SER A 65 -9.00 -1.35 -20.12
N VAL A 66 -9.97 -0.43 -20.23
CA VAL A 66 -11.40 -0.81 -20.33
C VAL A 66 -12.18 0.08 -21.31
N THR A 67 -13.01 -0.54 -22.16
CA THR A 67 -14.03 0.16 -22.96
C THR A 67 -15.39 -0.02 -22.33
N ILE A 68 -15.97 1.05 -21.82
CA ILE A 68 -17.31 1.01 -21.23
C ILE A 68 -18.32 1.50 -22.26
N PRO A 69 -19.33 0.70 -22.64
CA PRO A 69 -20.28 1.09 -23.67
C PRO A 69 -21.15 2.24 -23.19
N GLY A 70 -21.40 3.20 -24.10
CA GLY A 70 -22.31 4.32 -23.89
C GLY A 70 -21.72 5.52 -23.15
N VAL A 71 -20.41 5.56 -22.91
CA VAL A 71 -19.73 6.75 -22.40
C VAL A 71 -19.72 7.82 -23.48
N SER A 72 -20.22 9.01 -23.16
CA SER A 72 -20.25 10.17 -24.07
C SER A 72 -19.92 11.48 -23.38
N TYR A 73 -19.69 11.41 -22.07
CA TYR A 73 -19.30 12.55 -21.25
C TYR A 73 -18.16 12.08 -20.35
N VAL A 74 -17.04 12.77 -20.41
CA VAL A 74 -15.89 12.55 -19.51
C VAL A 74 -15.69 13.83 -18.72
N ILE A 75 -15.62 13.71 -17.40
CA ILE A 75 -15.22 14.79 -16.49
C ILE A 75 -13.84 14.43 -15.97
N ASP A 76 -12.85 15.25 -16.26
CA ASP A 76 -11.44 15.01 -15.94
C ASP A 76 -10.95 16.01 -14.90
N CYS A 77 -10.60 15.52 -13.72
CA CYS A 77 -10.08 16.33 -12.63
C CYS A 77 -8.60 16.70 -12.82
N GLY A 78 -7.87 16.08 -13.76
CA GLY A 78 -6.47 16.43 -14.04
C GLY A 78 -5.44 15.77 -13.13
N PHE A 79 -5.83 14.82 -12.27
CA PHE A 79 -4.92 14.13 -11.35
C PHE A 79 -4.89 12.61 -11.52
N VAL A 80 -3.80 12.00 -11.07
CA VAL A 80 -3.59 10.55 -11.01
C VAL A 80 -2.75 10.20 -9.78
N LYS A 81 -3.02 9.04 -9.17
CA LYS A 81 -2.12 8.46 -8.16
C LYS A 81 -1.11 7.56 -8.85
N ILE A 82 0.17 7.87 -8.70
CA ILE A 82 1.26 7.07 -9.24
C ILE A 82 2.07 6.40 -8.13
N PRO A 83 2.48 5.13 -8.30
CA PRO A 83 3.46 4.51 -7.42
C PRO A 83 4.84 5.12 -7.68
N THR A 84 5.51 5.51 -6.61
CA THR A 84 6.95 5.79 -6.55
C THR A 84 7.52 4.87 -5.47
N ASP A 85 8.17 5.41 -4.42
CA ASP A 85 8.37 4.67 -3.16
C ASP A 85 7.12 4.71 -2.26
N SER A 86 6.20 5.62 -2.55
CA SER A 86 4.83 5.62 -2.03
C SER A 86 3.82 6.11 -3.07
N LEU A 87 2.52 6.00 -2.77
CA LEU A 87 1.46 6.44 -3.67
C LEU A 87 1.29 7.97 -3.56
N MET A 88 1.71 8.69 -4.61
CA MET A 88 1.57 10.14 -4.66
C MET A 88 0.51 10.58 -5.68
N VAL A 89 -0.26 11.61 -5.31
CA VAL A 89 -1.17 12.31 -6.23
C VAL A 89 -0.36 13.32 -7.03
N VAL A 90 -0.36 13.20 -8.35
CA VAL A 90 0.32 14.13 -9.25
C VAL A 90 -0.61 14.59 -10.37
N PRO A 91 -0.34 15.75 -11.00
CA PRO A 91 -1.00 16.13 -12.23
C PRO A 91 -0.80 15.08 -13.33
N ILE A 92 -1.81 14.91 -14.18
CA ILE A 92 -1.72 14.03 -15.35
C ILE A 92 -0.85 14.63 -16.44
N THR A 93 -0.51 13.83 -17.43
CA THR A 93 0.20 14.27 -18.62
C THR A 93 -0.77 14.64 -19.74
N LYS A 94 -0.29 15.37 -20.76
CA LYS A 94 -1.10 15.69 -21.94
C LYS A 94 -1.59 14.43 -22.64
N ALA A 95 -0.72 13.42 -22.75
CA ALA A 95 -1.09 12.12 -23.29
C ALA A 95 -2.24 11.47 -22.50
N SER A 96 -2.16 11.44 -21.16
CA SER A 96 -3.24 10.92 -20.30
C SER A 96 -4.54 11.70 -20.45
N ALA A 97 -4.48 13.03 -20.43
CA ALA A 97 -5.66 13.88 -20.64
C ALA A 97 -6.33 13.62 -22.00
N GLN A 98 -5.53 13.37 -23.05
CA GLN A 98 -6.03 13.05 -24.37
C GLN A 98 -6.66 11.65 -24.41
N GLN A 99 -6.03 10.65 -23.79
CA GLN A 99 -6.62 9.31 -23.65
C GLN A 99 -7.96 9.34 -22.90
N ARG A 100 -8.03 10.07 -21.79
CA ARG A 100 -9.28 10.28 -21.02
C ARG A 100 -10.36 10.91 -21.90
N SER A 101 -10.06 12.00 -22.60
CA SER A 101 -11.02 12.66 -23.49
C SER A 101 -11.50 11.74 -24.63
N GLY A 102 -10.60 10.91 -25.17
CA GLY A 102 -10.91 9.94 -26.22
C GLY A 102 -11.91 8.86 -25.77
N ARG A 103 -12.09 8.62 -24.47
CA ARG A 103 -13.10 7.68 -23.95
C ARG A 103 -14.53 8.14 -24.25
N ALA A 104 -14.78 9.45 -24.30
CA ALA A 104 -16.10 9.99 -24.67
C ALA A 104 -16.46 9.75 -26.15
N GLY A 105 -15.47 9.52 -27.02
CA GLY A 105 -15.65 9.40 -28.47
C GLY A 105 -15.72 7.97 -29.01
N ARG A 106 -15.63 6.93 -28.16
CA ARG A 106 -15.49 5.54 -28.64
C ARG A 106 -16.73 4.96 -29.31
N THR A 107 -17.93 5.32 -28.83
CA THR A 107 -19.20 4.76 -29.35
C THR A 107 -20.00 5.76 -30.18
N LYS A 108 -19.83 7.06 -29.92
CA LYS A 108 -20.51 8.18 -30.60
C LYS A 108 -19.81 9.48 -30.23
N SER A 109 -20.16 10.58 -30.89
CA SER A 109 -19.71 11.91 -30.51
C SER A 109 -20.02 12.19 -29.04
N GLY A 110 -19.02 12.73 -28.33
CA GLY A 110 -19.08 12.98 -26.91
C GLY A 110 -18.34 14.25 -26.50
N TYR A 111 -18.48 14.62 -25.24
CA TYR A 111 -17.88 15.81 -24.65
C TYR A 111 -16.87 15.42 -23.58
N SER A 112 -15.80 16.21 -23.47
CA SER A 112 -14.82 16.10 -22.39
C SER A 112 -14.75 17.43 -21.66
N PHE A 113 -15.04 17.41 -20.36
CA PHE A 113 -14.96 18.55 -19.47
C PHE A 113 -13.71 18.40 -18.61
N ARG A 114 -12.71 19.26 -18.83
CA ARG A 114 -11.51 19.34 -18.02
C ARG A 114 -11.73 20.38 -16.93
N LEU A 115 -11.49 20.02 -15.68
CA LEU A 115 -11.70 20.91 -14.52
C LEU A 115 -10.49 21.82 -14.25
N TYR A 116 -9.71 22.12 -15.29
CA TYR A 116 -8.50 22.94 -15.26
C TYR A 116 -8.45 23.82 -16.51
N THR A 117 -7.75 24.95 -16.43
CA THR A 117 -7.69 25.92 -17.53
C THR A 117 -6.84 25.40 -18.68
N GLU A 118 -7.03 25.99 -19.87
CA GLU A 118 -6.18 25.67 -21.03
C GLU A 118 -4.71 26.02 -20.78
N GLU A 119 -4.45 27.07 -19.99
CA GLU A 119 -3.08 27.44 -19.60
C GLU A 119 -2.41 26.33 -18.77
N GLU A 120 -3.11 25.80 -17.76
CA GLU A 120 -2.60 24.68 -16.95
C GLU A 120 -2.41 23.42 -17.80
N PHE A 121 -3.30 23.14 -18.75
CA PHE A 121 -3.12 22.03 -19.69
C PHE A 121 -1.82 22.14 -20.49
N ARG A 122 -1.45 23.35 -20.92
CA ARG A 122 -0.21 23.59 -21.69
C ARG A 122 1.05 23.36 -20.85
N LYS A 123 0.98 23.58 -19.53
CA LYS A 123 2.06 23.36 -18.56
C LYS A 123 2.29 21.88 -18.22
N LEU A 124 1.31 21.00 -18.48
CA LEU A 124 1.46 19.56 -18.21
C LEU A 124 2.59 18.94 -19.03
N ALA A 125 3.26 17.94 -18.45
CA ALA A 125 4.24 17.13 -19.16
C ALA A 125 3.57 16.37 -20.31
N ASP A 126 4.29 16.14 -21.41
CA ASP A 126 3.72 15.49 -22.59
C ASP A 126 3.43 14.01 -22.33
N PHE A 127 4.36 13.31 -21.69
CA PHE A 127 4.31 11.88 -21.41
C PHE A 127 4.67 11.56 -19.96
N THR A 128 4.13 10.45 -19.46
CA THR A 128 4.42 9.96 -18.10
C THR A 128 5.79 9.28 -18.09
N SER A 129 6.64 9.63 -17.13
CA SER A 129 7.94 8.95 -16.97
C SER A 129 7.75 7.44 -16.75
N PRO A 130 8.62 6.61 -17.34
CA PRO A 130 8.60 5.15 -17.13
C PRO A 130 8.58 4.76 -15.65
N GLU A 131 7.96 3.63 -15.32
CA GLU A 131 7.90 3.14 -13.94
C GLU A 131 9.28 2.80 -13.38
N ILE A 132 10.16 2.22 -14.20
CA ILE A 132 11.53 1.83 -13.83
C ILE A 132 12.39 3.01 -13.34
N GLU A 133 12.05 4.24 -13.74
CA GLU A 133 12.76 5.45 -13.30
C GLU A 133 12.24 5.99 -11.95
N ARG A 134 11.07 5.53 -11.51
CA ARG A 134 10.29 6.14 -10.41
C ARG A 134 10.15 5.27 -9.17
N VAL A 135 10.31 3.95 -9.29
CA VAL A 135 10.11 3.00 -8.19
C VAL A 135 11.43 2.39 -7.75
N SER A 136 11.48 1.95 -6.49
CA SER A 136 12.59 1.13 -5.98
C SER A 136 12.80 -0.12 -6.84
N LEU A 137 14.06 -0.37 -7.20
CA LEU A 137 14.46 -1.47 -8.07
C LEU A 137 14.85 -2.74 -7.30
N SER A 138 14.76 -2.77 -5.96
CA SER A 138 15.25 -3.88 -5.15
C SER A 138 14.65 -5.23 -5.55
N SER A 139 13.33 -5.31 -5.75
CA SER A 139 12.67 -6.55 -6.21
C SER A 139 13.09 -6.93 -7.63
N THR A 140 13.15 -5.94 -8.54
CA THR A 140 13.52 -6.15 -9.95
C THR A 140 14.96 -6.64 -10.08
N ILE A 141 15.90 -6.01 -9.38
CA ILE A 141 17.31 -6.40 -9.36
C ILE A 141 17.49 -7.79 -8.77
N LEU A 142 16.78 -8.11 -7.69
CA LEU A 142 16.80 -9.45 -7.09
C LEU A 142 16.36 -10.52 -8.11
N GLN A 143 15.30 -10.24 -8.87
CA GLN A 143 14.81 -11.14 -9.92
C GLN A 143 15.79 -11.26 -11.10
N LEU A 144 16.37 -10.15 -11.58
CA LEU A 144 17.36 -10.16 -12.66
C LEU A 144 18.59 -11.00 -12.26
N LYS A 145 19.05 -10.86 -11.02
CA LYS A 145 20.14 -11.67 -10.48
C LYS A 145 19.78 -13.15 -10.41
N ALA A 146 18.55 -13.49 -10.02
CA ALA A 146 18.07 -14.87 -9.99
C ALA A 146 17.97 -15.51 -11.39
N LEU A 147 17.79 -14.68 -12.43
CA LEU A 147 17.85 -15.10 -13.82
C LEU A 147 19.29 -15.26 -14.36
N GLY A 148 20.32 -14.99 -13.55
CA GLY A 148 21.73 -15.08 -13.96
C GLY A 148 22.28 -13.83 -14.64
N ILE A 149 21.62 -12.68 -14.48
CA ILE A 149 22.11 -11.41 -15.03
C ILE A 149 23.04 -10.74 -14.01
N ASP A 150 24.35 -10.88 -14.24
CA ASP A 150 25.35 -10.34 -13.32
C ASP A 150 25.55 -8.83 -13.46
N ASN A 151 25.64 -8.35 -14.70
CA ASN A 151 25.90 -6.95 -15.00
C ASN A 151 24.62 -6.19 -15.33
N ILE A 152 23.96 -5.70 -14.29
CA ILE A 152 22.70 -4.93 -14.42
C ILE A 152 22.94 -3.59 -15.12
N VAL A 153 24.12 -2.97 -14.93
CA VAL A 153 24.45 -1.68 -15.55
C VAL A 153 24.51 -1.79 -17.08
N LYS A 154 24.94 -2.95 -17.59
CA LYS A 154 24.98 -3.24 -19.04
C LYS A 154 23.73 -3.94 -19.56
N PHE A 155 22.73 -4.15 -18.72
CA PHE A 155 21.48 -4.77 -19.17
C PHE A 155 20.74 -3.83 -20.12
N ASP A 156 20.20 -4.39 -21.21
CA ASP A 156 19.56 -3.64 -22.29
C ASP A 156 18.13 -3.22 -21.91
N PHE A 157 18.02 -2.22 -21.04
CA PHE A 157 16.73 -1.63 -20.66
C PHE A 157 16.18 -0.74 -21.79
N ILE A 158 14.88 -0.86 -22.09
CA ILE A 158 14.18 0.06 -23.02
C ILE A 158 14.33 1.52 -22.57
N SER A 159 14.16 1.76 -21.27
CA SER A 159 14.45 3.02 -20.60
C SER A 159 15.39 2.73 -19.42
N PRO A 160 16.68 3.07 -19.52
CA PRO A 160 17.64 2.82 -18.45
C PRO A 160 17.27 3.57 -17.17
N PRO A 161 17.18 2.88 -16.01
CA PRO A 161 16.89 3.58 -14.77
C PRO A 161 18.07 4.46 -14.32
N PRO A 162 17.80 5.51 -13.50
CA PRO A 162 18.85 6.33 -12.92
C PRO A 162 19.83 5.48 -12.09
N SER A 163 21.13 5.72 -12.23
CA SER A 163 22.18 4.97 -11.49
C SER A 163 21.98 5.01 -9.98
N ARG A 164 21.47 6.12 -9.44
CA ARG A 164 21.15 6.26 -8.00
C ARG A 164 20.12 5.21 -7.53
N ASN A 165 19.13 4.87 -8.36
CA ASN A 165 18.09 3.90 -8.01
C ASN A 165 18.66 2.48 -8.02
N ILE A 166 19.57 2.19 -8.96
CA ILE A 166 20.30 0.92 -9.02
C ILE A 166 21.17 0.77 -7.77
N ILE A 167 21.97 1.78 -7.42
CA ILE A 167 22.86 1.75 -6.24
C ILE A 167 22.04 1.57 -4.96
N ALA A 168 20.98 2.37 -4.77
CA ALA A 168 20.13 2.25 -3.57
C ALA A 168 19.49 0.85 -3.45
N ALA A 169 19.10 0.24 -4.55
CA ALA A 169 18.57 -1.12 -4.55
C ALA A 169 19.63 -2.16 -4.19
N PHE A 170 20.86 -2.04 -4.70
CA PHE A 170 21.98 -2.89 -4.28
C PHE A 170 22.30 -2.72 -2.79
N ASP A 171 22.33 -1.47 -2.28
CA ASP A 171 22.57 -1.19 -0.86
C ASP A 171 21.54 -1.88 0.04
N VAL A 172 20.25 -1.85 -0.34
CA VAL A 172 19.18 -2.53 0.40
C VAL A 172 19.34 -4.05 0.35
N LEU A 173 19.61 -4.62 -0.83
CA LEU A 173 19.77 -6.07 -0.98
C LEU A 173 21.00 -6.58 -0.23
N PHE A 174 22.10 -5.83 -0.26
CA PHE A 174 23.32 -6.14 0.48
C PHE A 174 23.06 -6.06 1.98
N ALA A 175 22.38 -5.01 2.45
CA ALA A 175 22.00 -4.87 3.85
C ALA A 175 21.12 -6.05 4.33
N LEU A 176 20.19 -6.53 3.50
CA LEU A 176 19.34 -7.69 3.81
C LEU A 176 20.09 -9.03 3.74
N LYS A 177 21.36 -9.02 3.30
CA LYS A 177 22.21 -10.19 3.00
C LYS A 177 21.63 -11.07 1.87
N ALA A 178 20.82 -10.49 1.00
CA ALA A 178 20.30 -11.17 -0.19
C ALA A 178 21.38 -11.34 -1.27
N ILE A 179 22.36 -10.44 -1.27
CA ILE A 179 23.56 -10.52 -2.10
C ILE A 179 24.82 -10.46 -1.24
N ASP A 180 25.93 -10.98 -1.76
CA ASP A 180 27.24 -10.93 -1.14
C ASP A 180 28.07 -9.69 -1.56
N ASN A 181 29.33 -9.63 -1.13
CA ASN A 181 30.25 -8.53 -1.45
C ASN A 181 30.58 -8.43 -2.94
N ASP A 182 30.47 -9.53 -3.68
CA ASP A 182 30.71 -9.59 -5.12
C ASP A 182 29.44 -9.25 -5.91
N GLY A 183 28.32 -9.01 -5.22
CA GLY A 183 27.02 -8.71 -5.82
C GLY A 183 26.32 -9.93 -6.40
N SER A 184 26.69 -11.14 -5.98
CA SER A 184 26.05 -12.41 -6.34
C SER A 184 24.95 -12.76 -5.32
N LEU A 185 23.95 -13.53 -5.73
CA LEU A 185 22.90 -13.97 -4.81
C LEU A 185 23.46 -14.93 -3.76
N THR A 186 23.06 -14.72 -2.51
CA THR A 186 23.39 -15.66 -1.44
C THR A 186 22.50 -16.89 -1.51
N ASP A 187 23.06 -18.06 -1.18
CA ASP A 187 22.37 -19.34 -1.09
C ASP A 187 22.38 -19.81 0.38
N PRO A 188 21.22 -20.11 1.00
CA PRO A 188 19.87 -20.14 0.41
C PRO A 188 19.10 -18.82 0.47
N LEU A 189 19.56 -17.83 1.24
CA LEU A 189 18.76 -16.67 1.59
C LEU A 189 18.32 -15.84 0.38
N GLY A 190 19.27 -15.34 -0.43
CA GLY A 190 18.99 -14.53 -1.61
C GLY A 190 18.14 -15.26 -2.65
N MET A 191 18.46 -16.53 -2.91
CA MET A 191 17.70 -17.38 -3.83
C MET A 191 16.24 -17.57 -3.36
N GLN A 192 16.03 -17.89 -2.09
CA GLN A 192 14.69 -18.02 -1.52
C GLN A 192 13.94 -16.68 -1.52
N MET A 193 14.62 -15.56 -1.24
CA MET A 193 14.01 -14.23 -1.30
C MET A 193 13.51 -13.89 -2.70
N ALA A 194 14.23 -14.26 -3.75
CA ALA A 194 13.87 -14.00 -5.15
C ALA A 194 12.60 -14.75 -5.59
N GLU A 195 12.30 -15.90 -4.96
CA GLU A 195 11.11 -16.69 -5.26
C GLU A 195 9.82 -16.17 -4.59
N PHE A 196 9.92 -15.29 -3.59
CA PHE A 196 8.75 -14.69 -2.97
C PHE A 196 8.13 -13.61 -3.85
N PRO A 197 6.79 -13.58 -4.00
CA PRO A 197 6.08 -12.51 -4.71
C PRO A 197 5.88 -11.27 -3.80
N LEU A 198 6.90 -10.90 -3.03
CA LEU A 198 6.88 -9.82 -2.03
C LEU A 198 8.13 -8.95 -2.16
N ASN A 199 8.10 -7.77 -1.56
CA ASN A 199 9.30 -6.94 -1.44
C ASN A 199 10.36 -7.68 -0.57
N PRO A 200 11.66 -7.59 -0.91
CA PRO A 200 12.76 -8.23 -0.20
C PRO A 200 12.71 -8.11 1.33
N THR A 201 12.27 -6.98 1.91
CA THR A 201 12.18 -6.81 3.37
C THR A 201 11.19 -7.78 4.01
N PHE A 202 10.02 -7.98 3.37
CA PHE A 202 9.02 -8.95 3.80
C PHE A 202 9.50 -10.39 3.62
N SER A 203 10.16 -10.68 2.50
CA SER A 203 10.74 -12.00 2.23
C SER A 203 11.77 -12.35 3.30
N LYS A 204 12.67 -11.41 3.65
CA LYS A 204 13.65 -11.56 4.72
C LYS A 204 12.96 -11.84 6.07
N MET A 205 11.96 -11.04 6.43
CA MET A 205 11.19 -11.20 7.67
C MET A 205 10.56 -12.60 7.78
N LEU A 206 9.95 -13.09 6.70
CA LEU A 206 9.34 -14.42 6.65
C LEU A 206 10.38 -15.53 6.79
N LEU A 207 11.52 -15.41 6.11
CA LEU A 207 12.57 -16.42 6.10
C LEU A 207 13.27 -16.59 7.46
N VAL A 208 13.47 -15.51 8.21
CA VAL A 208 14.13 -15.57 9.53
C VAL A 208 13.16 -15.91 10.67
N SER A 209 11.85 -15.95 10.40
CA SER A 209 10.83 -16.06 11.45
C SER A 209 10.86 -17.34 12.28
N GLU A 210 11.38 -18.43 11.74
CA GLU A 210 11.59 -19.67 12.50
C GLU A 210 12.67 -19.50 13.58
N GLN A 211 13.71 -18.70 13.32
CA GLN A 211 14.81 -18.48 14.28
C GLN A 211 14.34 -17.75 15.53
N PHE A 212 13.28 -16.94 15.41
CA PHE A 212 12.61 -16.25 16.52
C PHE A 212 11.43 -17.04 17.09
N GLY A 213 11.13 -18.23 16.56
CA GLY A 213 10.03 -19.08 17.03
C GLY A 213 8.62 -18.51 16.79
N CYS A 214 8.46 -17.52 15.90
CA CYS A 214 7.22 -16.76 15.72
C CYS A 214 6.70 -16.73 14.28
N SER A 215 7.03 -17.76 13.50
CA SER A 215 6.68 -17.86 12.07
C SER A 215 5.16 -17.85 11.78
N GLU A 216 4.30 -18.39 12.66
CA GLU A 216 2.85 -18.34 12.47
C GLU A 216 2.30 -16.91 12.60
N GLU A 217 2.85 -16.14 13.54
CA GLU A 217 2.50 -14.73 13.76
C GLU A 217 3.02 -13.85 12.62
N ILE A 218 4.29 -14.03 12.23
CA ILE A 218 4.92 -13.25 11.15
C ILE A 218 4.25 -13.51 9.81
N LEU A 219 3.90 -14.77 9.52
CA LEU A 219 3.11 -15.12 8.34
C LEU A 219 1.76 -14.37 8.31
N THR A 220 1.12 -14.23 9.46
CA THR A 220 -0.14 -13.51 9.61
C THR A 220 0.05 -12.01 9.39
N ILE A 221 1.04 -11.40 10.04
CA ILE A 221 1.37 -9.97 9.92
C ILE A 221 1.73 -9.63 8.47
N ALA A 222 2.60 -10.41 7.83
CA ALA A 222 2.98 -10.22 6.43
C ALA A 222 1.76 -10.24 5.50
N SER A 223 0.81 -11.14 5.75
CA SER A 223 -0.42 -11.26 4.95
C SER A 223 -1.38 -10.09 5.15
N MET A 224 -1.50 -9.60 6.38
CA MET A 224 -2.31 -8.42 6.71
C MET A 224 -1.76 -7.15 6.07
N LEU A 225 -0.43 -6.99 6.02
CA LEU A 225 0.23 -5.85 5.38
C LEU A 225 0.03 -5.80 3.86
N GLN A 226 -0.28 -6.93 3.20
CA GLN A 226 -0.61 -6.95 1.77
C GLN A 226 -2.04 -6.46 1.46
N VAL A 227 -2.85 -6.18 2.48
CA VAL A 227 -4.22 -5.72 2.33
C VAL A 227 -4.30 -4.23 2.63
N GLN A 228 -4.83 -3.46 1.67
CA GLN A 228 -5.08 -2.04 1.87
C GLN A 228 -6.30 -1.80 2.76
N ASN A 229 -6.18 -0.85 3.69
CA ASN A 229 -7.26 -0.32 4.53
C ASN A 229 -8.01 -1.40 5.33
N VAL A 230 -7.37 -1.94 6.37
CA VAL A 230 -7.97 -2.93 7.29
C VAL A 230 -9.19 -2.35 8.02
N PHE A 231 -9.13 -1.08 8.43
CA PHE A 231 -10.22 -0.36 9.08
C PHE A 231 -11.09 0.40 8.06
N THR A 232 -12.38 0.49 8.36
CA THR A 232 -13.31 1.38 7.67
C THR A 232 -13.52 2.66 8.48
N TYR A 233 -13.58 3.80 7.80
CA TYR A 233 -13.70 5.12 8.43
C TYR A 233 -15.05 5.75 8.06
N PRO A 234 -16.13 5.42 8.79
CA PRO A 234 -17.43 6.02 8.54
C PRO A 234 -17.47 7.48 9.00
N HIS A 235 -18.33 8.29 8.37
CA HIS A 235 -18.57 9.68 8.78
C HIS A 235 -19.69 9.80 9.85
N GLY A 236 -19.82 10.99 10.42
CA GLY A 236 -20.88 11.33 11.38
C GLY A 236 -20.80 10.58 12.71
N GLN A 237 -21.95 10.24 13.32
CA GLN A 237 -22.00 9.59 14.63
C GLN A 237 -21.31 8.21 14.66
N ARG A 238 -21.27 7.51 13.52
CA ARG A 238 -20.58 6.22 13.39
C ARG A 238 -19.05 6.35 13.50
N ALA A 239 -18.49 7.52 13.21
CA ALA A 239 -17.05 7.77 13.35
C ALA A 239 -16.58 7.58 14.80
N GLN A 240 -17.36 8.03 15.78
CA GLN A 240 -17.01 7.89 17.19
C GLN A 240 -17.07 6.42 17.64
N GLN A 241 -18.06 5.67 17.14
CA GLN A 241 -18.17 4.23 17.41
C GLN A 241 -17.01 3.45 16.79
N ALA A 242 -16.62 3.79 15.56
CA ALA A 242 -15.48 3.19 14.87
C ALA A 242 -14.17 3.44 15.63
N ARG A 243 -13.95 4.65 16.15
CA ARG A 243 -12.78 4.96 16.99
C ARG A 243 -12.73 4.11 18.26
N ARG A 244 -13.89 3.91 18.93
CA ARG A 244 -13.97 3.04 20.12
C ARG A 244 -13.71 1.57 19.77
N ALA A 245 -14.29 1.07 18.68
CA ALA A 245 -14.06 -0.30 18.22
C ALA A 245 -12.58 -0.54 17.89
N LYS A 246 -11.96 0.40 17.16
CA LYS A 246 -10.52 0.37 16.87
C LYS A 246 -9.68 0.35 18.15
N HIS A 247 -9.97 1.23 19.11
CA HIS A 247 -9.25 1.28 20.38
C HIS A 247 -9.30 -0.06 21.13
N ASN A 248 -10.46 -0.74 21.14
CA ASN A 248 -10.61 -2.04 21.79
C ASN A 248 -9.79 -3.16 21.14
N LEU A 249 -9.45 -3.03 19.87
CA LEU A 249 -8.63 -3.99 19.12
C LEU A 249 -7.14 -3.61 19.11
N SER A 250 -6.83 -2.37 19.46
CA SER A 250 -5.48 -1.81 19.42
C SER A 250 -4.61 -2.38 20.53
N VAL A 251 -3.33 -2.56 20.25
CA VAL A 251 -2.32 -3.02 21.19
C VAL A 251 -1.22 -1.96 21.29
N GLU A 252 -0.66 -1.77 22.48
CA GLU A 252 0.27 -0.67 22.77
C GLU A 252 1.62 -0.80 22.04
N GLU A 253 2.01 -2.02 21.68
CA GLU A 253 3.23 -2.32 20.92
C GLU A 253 3.15 -1.89 19.44
N GLY A 254 1.96 -1.53 18.96
CA GLY A 254 1.76 -0.85 17.68
C GLY A 254 0.84 -1.56 16.69
N ASP A 255 0.85 -1.06 15.45
CA ASP A 255 -0.06 -1.44 14.37
C ASP A 255 0.13 -2.91 13.94
N LEU A 256 1.38 -3.39 13.88
CA LEU A 256 1.66 -4.74 13.38
C LEU A 256 1.11 -5.82 14.32
N ILE A 257 1.26 -5.62 15.63
CA ILE A 257 0.68 -6.50 16.65
C ILE A 257 -0.85 -6.35 16.71
N THR A 258 -1.35 -5.14 16.46
CA THR A 258 -2.80 -4.90 16.29
C THR A 258 -3.37 -5.70 15.12
N TYR A 259 -2.67 -5.80 13.98
CA TYR A 259 -3.12 -6.63 12.85
C TYR A 259 -3.15 -8.12 13.20
N LEU A 260 -2.18 -8.60 13.95
CA LEU A 260 -2.18 -9.97 14.48
C LEU A 260 -3.39 -10.22 15.39
N ASN A 261 -3.68 -9.29 16.30
CA ASN A 261 -4.85 -9.38 17.18
C ASN A 261 -6.17 -9.43 16.40
N ILE A 262 -6.33 -8.54 15.41
CA ILE A 262 -7.50 -8.49 14.53
C ILE A 262 -7.70 -9.83 13.79
N TYR A 263 -6.64 -10.35 13.16
CA TYR A 263 -6.71 -11.60 12.42
C TYR A 263 -7.10 -12.77 13.34
N ASN A 264 -6.49 -12.86 14.52
CA ASN A 264 -6.77 -13.94 15.47
C ASN A 264 -8.22 -13.89 15.98
N GLN A 265 -8.76 -12.71 16.27
CA GLN A 265 -10.16 -12.57 16.66
C GLN A 265 -11.12 -12.84 15.51
N PHE A 266 -10.77 -12.43 14.29
CA PHE A 266 -11.54 -12.72 13.08
C PHE A 266 -11.66 -14.24 12.87
N MET A 267 -10.56 -14.98 12.96
CA MET A 267 -10.56 -16.44 12.78
C MET A 267 -11.29 -17.21 13.89
N LYS A 268 -11.33 -16.66 15.11
CA LYS A 268 -12.08 -17.24 16.24
C LYS A 268 -13.59 -16.97 16.19
N SER A 269 -14.02 -16.01 15.38
CA SER A 269 -15.43 -15.58 15.34
C SER A 269 -16.29 -16.52 14.50
N SER A 270 -17.41 -16.99 15.04
CA SER A 270 -18.36 -17.85 14.30
C SER A 270 -19.15 -17.09 13.22
N GLN A 271 -19.41 -15.79 13.44
CA GLN A 271 -20.08 -14.91 12.48
C GLN A 271 -19.13 -13.81 11.99
N ILE A 272 -18.12 -14.20 11.21
CA ILE A 272 -17.03 -13.32 10.73
C ILE A 272 -17.50 -12.02 10.06
N ARG A 273 -18.62 -12.06 9.31
CA ARG A 273 -19.16 -10.88 8.63
C ARG A 273 -19.75 -9.88 9.62
N SER A 274 -20.65 -10.35 10.50
CA SER A 274 -21.26 -9.52 11.54
C SER A 274 -20.22 -8.93 12.50
N TRP A 275 -19.21 -9.72 12.85
CA TRP A 275 -18.09 -9.26 13.68
C TRP A 275 -17.27 -8.18 12.99
N SER A 276 -16.98 -8.32 11.70
CA SER A 276 -16.23 -7.31 10.92
C SER A 276 -17.01 -6.00 10.82
N ASP A 277 -18.31 -6.08 10.52
CA ASP A 277 -19.18 -4.91 10.40
C ASP A 277 -19.30 -4.16 11.74
N LYS A 278 -19.46 -4.90 12.85
CA LYS A 278 -19.51 -4.33 14.21
C LYS A 278 -18.22 -3.61 14.60
N ASN A 279 -17.07 -4.14 14.18
CA ASN A 279 -15.75 -3.59 14.51
C ASN A 279 -15.23 -2.60 13.49
N TYR A 280 -16.02 -2.23 12.47
CA TYR A 280 -15.61 -1.31 11.41
C TYR A 280 -14.34 -1.81 10.70
N LEU A 281 -14.33 -3.09 10.35
CA LEU A 281 -13.25 -3.75 9.63
C LEU A 281 -13.69 -4.09 8.20
N HIS A 282 -12.76 -3.97 7.27
CA HIS A 282 -13.03 -4.29 5.87
C HIS A 282 -13.07 -5.81 5.65
N TYR A 283 -14.28 -6.40 5.76
CA TYR A 283 -14.51 -7.84 5.65
C TYR A 283 -13.85 -8.50 4.43
N LYS A 284 -14.01 -7.91 3.24
CA LYS A 284 -13.41 -8.44 2.00
C LYS A 284 -11.88 -8.38 2.03
N GLY A 285 -11.32 -7.35 2.68
CA GLY A 285 -9.89 -7.24 2.92
C GLY A 285 -9.38 -8.37 3.82
N LEU A 286 -10.08 -8.66 4.92
CA LEU A 286 -9.69 -9.76 5.83
C LEU A 286 -9.76 -11.13 5.15
N LEU A 287 -10.78 -11.40 4.34
CA LEU A 287 -10.83 -12.64 3.53
C LEU A 287 -9.63 -12.75 2.58
N ARG A 288 -9.26 -11.65 1.93
CA ARG A 288 -8.07 -11.61 1.07
C ARG A 288 -6.78 -11.86 1.87
N ALA A 289 -6.68 -11.36 3.09
CA ALA A 289 -5.53 -11.67 3.96
C ALA A 289 -5.42 -13.18 4.25
N VAL A 290 -6.54 -13.87 4.50
CA VAL A 290 -6.58 -15.33 4.70
C VAL A 290 -6.08 -16.07 3.44
N GLU A 291 -6.52 -15.65 2.25
CA GLU A 291 -6.07 -16.23 0.97
C GLU A 291 -4.56 -16.05 0.75
N ILE A 292 -4.05 -14.84 0.98
CA ILE A 292 -2.62 -14.52 0.86
C ILE A 292 -1.82 -15.35 1.84
N ARG A 293 -2.29 -15.47 3.08
CA ARG A 293 -1.65 -16.26 4.13
C ARG A 293 -1.49 -17.72 3.74
N ASN A 294 -2.52 -18.32 3.15
CA ASN A 294 -2.45 -19.71 2.69
C ASN A 294 -1.41 -19.90 1.57
N ARG A 295 -1.30 -18.93 0.64
CA ARG A 295 -0.27 -18.97 -0.42
C ARG A 295 1.13 -18.86 0.15
N LEU A 296 1.35 -17.91 1.06
CA LEU A 296 2.64 -17.72 1.74
C LEU A 296 3.01 -18.94 2.61
N LYS A 297 2.02 -19.57 3.26
CA LYS A 297 2.20 -20.81 4.03
C LYS A 297 2.77 -21.93 3.16
N SER A 298 2.24 -22.12 1.95
CA SER A 298 2.73 -23.11 0.99
C SER A 298 4.19 -22.85 0.57
N LEU A 299 4.57 -21.57 0.41
CA LEU A 299 5.96 -21.19 0.11
C LEU A 299 6.90 -21.48 1.29
N LEU A 300 6.52 -21.13 2.52
CA LEU A 300 7.30 -21.45 3.72
C LEU A 300 7.55 -22.95 3.86
N HIS A 301 6.52 -23.78 3.62
CA HIS A 301 6.65 -25.23 3.62
C HIS A 301 7.63 -25.72 2.54
N ARG A 302 7.58 -25.15 1.33
CA ARG A 302 8.54 -25.47 0.24
C ARG A 302 9.98 -25.15 0.64
N PHE A 303 10.20 -24.04 1.35
CA PHE A 303 11.51 -23.65 1.88
C PHE A 303 11.91 -24.36 3.18
N LYS A 304 11.10 -25.33 3.63
CA LYS A 304 11.31 -26.12 4.86
C LYS A 304 11.36 -25.27 6.13
N ILE A 305 10.65 -24.15 6.13
CA ILE A 305 10.54 -23.26 7.29
C ILE A 305 9.42 -23.76 8.16
N ARG A 306 9.75 -24.13 9.40
CA ARG A 306 8.78 -24.70 10.33
C ARG A 306 7.86 -23.61 10.86
N LEU A 307 6.57 -23.95 10.91
CA LEU A 307 5.56 -23.11 11.50
C LEU A 307 5.49 -23.34 13.01
N VAL A 308 6.16 -22.45 13.74
CA VAL A 308 6.17 -22.32 15.19
C VAL A 308 5.43 -21.03 15.58
N SER A 309 4.67 -21.10 16.66
CA SER A 309 3.92 -19.99 17.25
C SER A 309 4.57 -19.56 18.55
N SER A 310 4.59 -18.26 18.80
CA SER A 310 5.09 -17.65 20.04
C SER A 310 4.06 -16.67 20.59
N THR A 311 3.91 -16.66 21.92
CA THR A 311 3.16 -15.63 22.64
C THR A 311 4.04 -14.45 23.06
N ASP A 312 5.35 -14.55 22.86
CA ASP A 312 6.29 -13.48 23.20
C ASP A 312 6.32 -12.41 22.11
N VAL A 313 5.73 -11.25 22.44
CA VAL A 313 5.67 -10.09 21.55
C VAL A 313 7.06 -9.54 21.25
N GLU A 314 8.02 -9.65 22.17
CA GLU A 314 9.39 -9.18 21.91
C GLU A 314 10.06 -10.00 20.80
N SER A 315 9.92 -11.33 20.82
CA SER A 315 10.43 -12.19 19.73
C SER A 315 9.80 -11.87 18.38
N ILE A 316 8.48 -11.59 18.34
CA ILE A 316 7.79 -11.17 17.11
C ILE A 316 8.36 -9.84 16.59
N LEU A 317 8.51 -8.85 17.47
CA LEU A 317 9.05 -7.53 17.10
C LEU A 317 10.52 -7.61 16.66
N LYS A 318 11.36 -8.42 17.32
CA LYS A 318 12.74 -8.68 16.88
C LYS A 318 12.77 -9.30 15.48
N CYS A 319 11.89 -10.26 15.19
CA CYS A 319 11.79 -10.82 13.85
C CYS A 319 11.40 -9.76 12.81
N ILE A 320 10.46 -8.86 13.12
CA ILE A 320 10.10 -7.75 12.23
C ILE A 320 11.31 -6.83 12.02
N VAL A 321 12.03 -6.47 13.08
CA VAL A 321 13.25 -5.66 12.99
C VAL A 321 14.27 -6.33 12.07
N ALA A 322 14.47 -7.65 12.14
CA ALA A 322 15.41 -8.35 11.27
C ALA A 322 15.11 -8.22 9.75
N GLY A 323 13.87 -7.93 9.36
CA GLY A 323 13.49 -7.65 7.97
C GLY A 323 13.39 -6.16 7.62
N PHE A 324 13.03 -5.31 8.59
CA PHE A 324 12.72 -3.89 8.40
C PHE A 324 13.69 -2.94 9.10
N PHE A 325 14.87 -3.42 9.53
CA PHE A 325 15.83 -2.62 10.30
C PHE A 325 16.24 -1.33 9.59
N THR A 326 16.18 -1.23 8.26
CA THR A 326 16.45 0.00 7.51
C THR A 326 15.43 1.10 7.77
N ASN A 327 14.22 0.74 8.21
CA ASN A 327 13.07 1.63 8.37
C ASN A 327 12.81 1.90 9.86
N ALA A 328 13.79 2.49 10.52
CA ALA A 328 13.71 2.86 11.92
C ALA A 328 13.77 4.38 12.10
N ALA A 329 12.99 4.90 13.05
CA ALA A 329 12.95 6.30 13.40
C ALA A 329 13.04 6.51 14.91
N GLN A 330 13.59 7.66 15.30
CA GLN A 330 13.74 8.09 16.68
C GLN A 330 13.01 9.41 16.92
N LEU A 331 12.34 9.52 18.06
CA LEU A 331 11.75 10.77 18.55
C LEU A 331 12.84 11.71 19.06
N GLY A 332 12.92 12.91 18.47
CA GLY A 332 13.76 14.00 18.93
C GLY A 332 13.19 14.71 20.16
N GLU A 333 14.01 15.53 20.83
CA GLU A 333 13.59 16.36 21.97
C GLU A 333 12.58 17.44 21.56
N ASP A 334 12.55 17.80 20.28
CA ASP A 334 11.60 18.69 19.65
C ASP A 334 10.23 18.03 19.38
N GLY A 335 10.07 16.74 19.70
CA GLY A 335 8.83 15.99 19.50
C GLY A 335 8.61 15.52 18.06
N ILE A 336 9.62 15.63 17.20
CA ILE A 336 9.56 15.22 15.79
C ILE A 336 10.32 13.90 15.63
N TYR A 337 9.76 12.95 14.87
CA TYR A 337 10.48 11.73 14.54
C TYR A 337 11.45 11.97 13.38
N ARG A 338 12.63 11.38 13.46
CA ARG A 338 13.60 11.37 12.36
C ARG A 338 14.10 9.96 12.08
N THR A 339 14.32 9.63 10.82
CA THR A 339 14.95 8.35 10.46
C THR A 339 16.33 8.27 11.10
N ILE A 340 16.67 7.10 11.65
CA ILE A 340 17.97 6.90 12.31
C ILE A 340 19.11 7.12 11.30
N ARG A 341 18.92 6.63 10.06
CA ARG A 341 19.82 6.91 8.94
C ARG A 341 19.22 7.99 8.05
N GLY A 342 20.02 9.01 7.71
CA GLY A 342 19.63 10.10 6.81
C GLY A 342 18.91 11.28 7.48
N ASN A 343 18.48 11.15 8.74
CA ASN A 343 17.89 12.23 9.53
C ASN A 343 16.67 12.91 8.86
N TYR A 344 15.87 12.13 8.13
CA TYR A 344 14.67 12.62 7.46
C TYR A 344 13.54 12.79 8.45
N GLU A 345 12.87 13.94 8.42
CA GLU A 345 11.72 14.24 9.27
C GLU A 345 10.51 13.40 8.86
N LEU A 346 9.88 12.77 9.85
CA LEU A 346 8.71 11.92 9.68
C LEU A 346 7.69 12.17 10.81
N HIS A 347 6.42 11.90 10.51
CA HIS A 347 5.32 12.05 11.46
C HIS A 347 4.56 10.73 11.59
N ILE A 348 3.93 10.45 12.73
CA ILE A 348 3.05 9.28 12.87
C ILE A 348 1.79 9.51 12.03
N HIS A 349 1.45 8.58 11.14
CA HIS A 349 0.21 8.70 10.36
C HIS A 349 -1.03 8.68 11.28
N PRO A 350 -2.07 9.51 11.05
CA PRO A 350 -3.26 9.58 11.90
C PRO A 350 -4.04 8.27 12.04
N THR A 351 -3.83 7.32 11.12
CA THR A 351 -4.44 5.99 11.19
C THR A 351 -3.66 5.00 12.04
N SER A 352 -2.47 5.33 12.54
CA SER A 352 -1.75 4.45 13.46
C SER A 352 -2.41 4.43 14.83
N VAL A 353 -2.33 3.30 15.54
CA VAL A 353 -2.75 3.20 16.95
C VAL A 353 -1.87 4.06 17.86
N LEU A 354 -0.61 4.30 17.46
CA LEU A 354 0.35 5.10 18.21
C LEU A 354 0.04 6.61 18.13
N TYR A 355 -0.75 7.05 17.16
CA TYR A 355 -1.09 8.48 16.99
C TYR A 355 -1.82 9.06 18.21
N THR A 356 -2.63 8.25 18.89
CA THR A 356 -3.44 8.68 20.03
C THR A 356 -2.79 8.40 21.39
N MET A 357 -1.55 7.87 21.41
CA MET A 357 -0.86 7.60 22.67
C MET A 357 -0.48 8.89 23.39
N ARG A 358 -0.63 8.88 24.72
CA ARG A 358 -0.22 10.01 25.57
C ARG A 358 1.30 10.15 25.67
N HIS A 359 1.99 9.02 25.70
CA HIS A 359 3.44 8.96 25.78
C HIS A 359 3.97 8.32 24.49
N LEU A 360 4.63 9.14 23.67
CA LEU A 360 5.16 8.68 22.40
C LEU A 360 6.43 7.84 22.64
N PRO A 361 6.55 6.67 21.99
CA PRO A 361 7.72 5.80 22.11
C PRO A 361 8.97 6.48 21.52
N LYS A 362 10.12 6.32 22.18
CA LYS A 362 11.36 6.96 21.71
C LYS A 362 11.87 6.39 20.39
N PHE A 363 11.67 5.09 20.15
CA PHE A 363 12.11 4.41 18.94
C PHE A 363 10.98 3.60 18.34
N VAL A 364 10.82 3.73 17.02
CA VAL A 364 9.79 3.04 16.27
C VAL A 364 10.34 2.47 14.97
N LEU A 365 9.70 1.43 14.49
CA LEU A 365 9.89 0.86 13.17
C LEU A 365 8.62 1.06 12.36
N PHE A 366 8.77 1.34 11.07
CA PHE A 366 7.66 1.55 10.14
C PHE A 366 7.86 0.71 8.88
N THR A 367 6.78 0.35 8.19
CA THR A 367 6.91 -0.45 6.96
C THR A 367 6.91 0.40 5.70
N GLU A 368 6.15 1.50 5.71
CA GLU A 368 5.96 2.40 4.57
C GLU A 368 5.99 3.86 5.02
N VAL A 369 6.38 4.76 4.11
CA VAL A 369 6.22 6.21 4.26
C VAL A 369 5.15 6.65 3.28
N ILE A 370 4.22 7.50 3.72
CA ILE A 370 3.23 8.14 2.84
C ILE A 370 3.64 9.60 2.67
N HIS A 371 3.90 10.00 1.41
CA HIS A 371 4.23 11.38 1.07
C HIS A 371 2.94 12.19 0.80
N THR A 372 2.69 13.20 1.62
CA THR A 372 1.55 14.14 1.46
C THR A 372 2.03 15.58 1.60
N SER A 373 1.33 16.44 2.35
CA SER A 373 1.87 17.73 2.81
C SER A 373 2.98 17.56 3.85
N LYS A 374 2.93 16.45 4.60
CA LYS A 374 4.00 15.96 5.47
C LYS A 374 4.26 14.49 5.14
N ASP A 375 5.45 14.03 5.50
CA ASP A 375 5.82 12.63 5.38
C ASP A 375 5.38 11.86 6.61
N TYR A 376 4.56 10.83 6.39
CA TYR A 376 3.95 10.06 7.46
C TYR A 376 4.43 8.61 7.46
N MET A 377 4.91 8.13 8.61
CA MET A 377 5.17 6.72 8.86
C MET A 377 3.86 5.95 8.98
N LYS A 378 3.79 4.79 8.33
CA LYS A 378 2.63 3.91 8.34
C LYS A 378 3.01 2.50 8.78
N ASP A 379 2.06 1.84 9.45
CA ASP A 379 2.19 0.49 10.02
C ASP A 379 3.38 0.42 10.99
N ILE A 380 3.22 1.12 12.11
CA ILE A 380 4.29 1.45 13.04
C ILE A 380 4.26 0.49 14.24
N SER A 381 5.43 0.01 14.66
CA SER A 381 5.60 -0.74 15.90
C SER A 381 6.72 -0.17 16.77
N VAL A 382 6.54 -0.29 18.08
CA VAL A 382 7.53 0.14 19.08
C VAL A 382 8.71 -0.82 19.06
N ILE A 383 9.93 -0.28 19.08
CA ILE A 383 11.15 -1.09 19.12
C ILE A 383 12.09 -0.62 20.22
N LYS A 384 12.96 -1.51 20.68
CA LYS A 384 14.09 -1.15 21.54
C LYS A 384 15.33 -0.89 20.69
N PRO A 385 16.14 0.14 21.01
CA PRO A 385 17.30 0.50 20.19
C PRO A 385 18.36 -0.61 20.15
N ASN A 386 18.53 -1.39 21.22
CA ASN A 386 19.49 -2.50 21.25
C ASN A 386 19.22 -3.56 20.17
N TRP A 387 17.95 -3.79 19.80
CA TRP A 387 17.58 -4.76 18.77
C TRP A 387 18.17 -4.41 17.40
N LEU A 388 18.32 -3.12 17.07
CA LEU A 388 18.90 -2.70 15.79
C LEU A 388 20.38 -3.10 15.69
N TYR A 389 21.14 -2.89 16.77
CA TYR A 389 22.56 -3.28 16.83
C TYR A 389 22.74 -4.80 16.91
N GLU A 390 21.89 -5.49 17.67
CA GLU A 390 21.93 -6.95 17.80
C GLU A 390 21.64 -7.65 16.47
N LEU A 391 20.65 -7.16 15.72
CA LEU A 391 20.12 -7.84 14.53
C LEU A 391 20.76 -7.37 13.22
N ALA A 392 21.24 -6.14 13.18
CA ALA A 392 21.90 -5.57 12.01
C ALA A 392 23.20 -4.80 12.39
N PRO A 393 24.19 -5.48 12.99
CA PRO A 393 25.45 -4.85 13.41
C PRO A 393 26.28 -4.31 12.23
N HIS A 394 26.06 -4.83 11.03
CA HIS A 394 26.67 -4.32 9.79
C HIS A 394 26.04 -3.03 9.27
N TYR A 395 24.87 -2.66 9.81
CA TYR A 395 24.11 -1.48 9.40
C TYR A 395 24.06 -0.41 10.49
N TYR A 396 24.06 -0.82 11.76
CA TYR A 396 24.04 0.05 12.92
C TYR A 396 25.27 -0.18 13.79
N GLU A 397 26.05 0.88 14.01
CA GLU A 397 27.21 0.88 14.91
C GLU A 397 26.87 1.61 16.21
N PHE A 398 27.21 1.01 17.35
CA PHE A 398 27.00 1.63 18.65
C PHE A 398 28.00 2.76 18.87
N GLY A 399 27.52 4.01 18.76
CA GLY A 399 28.27 5.20 19.16
C GLY A 399 29.51 5.47 18.31
N THR A 400 29.35 6.28 17.27
CA THR A 400 30.36 7.29 16.94
C THR A 400 29.79 8.67 17.27
N LYS A 401 30.68 9.51 17.81
CA LYS A 401 30.40 10.72 18.60
C LYS A 401 29.51 11.73 17.87
N LYS A 402 28.81 12.52 18.71
CA LYS A 402 28.13 13.78 18.36
C LYS A 402 28.82 14.57 17.25
#